data_AF-A0A0F9AV58-F1
#
_entry.id   AF-A0A0F9AV58-F1
#
_cell.length_a   1.000
_cell.length_b   1.000
_cell.length_c   1.000
_cell.angle_alpha   90.00
_cell.angle_beta   90.00
_cell.angle_gamma   90.00
#
_symmetry.space_group_name_H-M   'P 1'
#
loop_
_entity.id
_entity.type
_entity.pdbx_description
1 polymer ?
#
loop_
_entity_poly.entity_id
_entity_poly.type
_entity_poly.pdbx_seq_one_letter_code
_entity_poly.pdbx_strand_id
1 'polypeptide(L)'
;AIYFEASTQYTFYPHVENKNLVDDLYDYNPDLKFIYLVRSPIDRIISSYIHGYQRGFIKKDINEELINNPFFIDISKYAAQISPYIQTFDRENILIIDFDDFISDQHEIVSDICKFLGIHFNPDLISQDEHSNKSLGNVKLKKQYSRLFNPLKKLSSYLPLSIQHSIKTKIKNTGLFTSETITQKPSLSPETLSFIHKNLDSDITELESILGKSLASWK
;
A
#
# COMPACT_ATOMS: atom_id res chain seq x y z
N ALA A 1 -1.33 11.52 -25.08
CA ALA A 1 -1.47 11.78 -23.63
C ALA A 1 -1.32 10.44 -22.92
N ILE A 2 -0.58 10.39 -21.80
CA ILE A 2 -0.47 9.18 -20.97
C ILE A 2 -1.46 9.32 -19.82
N TYR A 3 -2.21 8.25 -19.54
CA TYR A 3 -3.15 8.18 -18.43
C TYR A 3 -2.64 7.16 -17.41
N PHE A 4 -2.77 7.50 -16.13
CA PHE A 4 -2.37 6.64 -15.02
C PHE A 4 -3.56 6.37 -14.10
N GLU A 5 -3.53 5.20 -13.49
CA GLU A 5 -4.35 4.83 -12.35
C GLU A 5 -3.45 4.05 -11.38
N ALA A 6 -3.68 4.20 -10.07
CA ALA A 6 -2.88 3.56 -9.04
C ALA A 6 -3.78 2.94 -7.96
N SER A 7 -3.94 1.63 -8.03
CA SER A 7 -4.78 0.86 -7.12
C SER A 7 -4.03 -0.35 -6.57
N THR A 8 -3.76 -0.38 -5.26
CA THR A 8 -3.02 -1.47 -4.60
C THR A 8 -3.76 -2.81 -4.68
N GLN A 9 -5.07 -2.79 -4.94
CA GLN A 9 -5.90 -3.98 -5.00
C GLN A 9 -5.60 -4.88 -6.20
N TYR A 10 -4.86 -4.40 -7.21
CA TYR A 10 -4.48 -5.25 -8.34
C TYR A 10 -3.57 -6.42 -7.95
N THR A 11 -2.87 -6.33 -6.81
CA THR A 11 -1.93 -7.34 -6.32
C THR A 11 -2.35 -7.87 -4.95
N PHE A 12 -3.65 -8.12 -4.76
CA PHE A 12 -4.22 -8.65 -3.52
C PHE A 12 -4.66 -10.12 -3.62
N TYR A 13 -4.18 -10.91 -4.59
CA TYR A 13 -4.56 -12.33 -4.70
C TYR A 13 -4.25 -13.10 -3.39
N PRO A 14 -5.10 -14.02 -2.92
CA PRO A 14 -6.40 -14.43 -3.47
C PRO A 14 -7.58 -13.57 -2.97
N HIS A 15 -7.34 -12.42 -2.35
CA HIS A 15 -8.35 -11.55 -1.72
C HIS A 15 -9.00 -10.53 -2.66
N VAL A 16 -8.61 -10.51 -3.94
CA VAL A 16 -9.30 -9.71 -4.97
C VAL A 16 -10.70 -10.25 -5.26
N GLU A 17 -11.66 -9.35 -5.51
CA GLU A 17 -13.02 -9.74 -5.90
C GLU A 17 -13.04 -10.37 -7.29
N ASN A 18 -12.37 -9.73 -8.26
CA ASN A 18 -12.22 -10.25 -9.61
C ASN A 18 -11.07 -11.26 -9.68
N LYS A 19 -11.38 -12.54 -9.91
CA LYS A 19 -10.37 -13.61 -10.07
C LYS A 19 -9.72 -13.64 -11.44
N ASN A 20 -10.37 -13.07 -12.46
CA ASN A 20 -9.87 -12.99 -13.82
C ASN A 20 -9.20 -11.65 -14.11
N LEU A 21 -8.80 -10.91 -13.07
CA LEU A 21 -8.30 -9.54 -13.17
C LEU A 21 -7.23 -9.36 -14.24
N VAL A 22 -6.25 -10.27 -14.30
CA VAL A 22 -5.12 -10.16 -15.22
C VAL A 22 -5.55 -10.39 -16.66
N ASP A 23 -6.44 -11.37 -16.89
CA ASP A 23 -7.00 -11.66 -18.22
C ASP A 23 -7.88 -10.49 -18.69
N ASP A 24 -8.73 -9.94 -17.82
CA ASP A 24 -9.57 -8.79 -18.14
C ASP A 24 -8.74 -7.54 -18.49
N LEU A 25 -7.60 -7.34 -17.81
CA LEU A 25 -6.66 -6.26 -18.13
C LEU A 25 -6.00 -6.48 -19.50
N TYR A 26 -5.66 -7.71 -19.83
CA TYR A 26 -5.06 -8.06 -21.12
C TYR A 26 -6.06 -7.87 -22.27
N ASP A 27 -7.30 -8.34 -22.09
CA ASP A 27 -8.40 -8.14 -23.03
C ASP A 27 -8.72 -6.65 -23.24
N TYR A 28 -8.60 -5.85 -22.18
CA TYR A 28 -8.80 -4.40 -22.26
C TYR A 28 -7.68 -3.72 -23.06
N ASN A 29 -6.42 -4.02 -22.74
CA ASN A 29 -5.26 -3.49 -23.46
C ASN A 29 -3.99 -4.33 -23.18
N PRO A 30 -3.49 -5.10 -24.16
CA PRO A 30 -2.29 -5.92 -23.99
C PRO A 30 -0.99 -5.09 -23.89
N ASP A 31 -1.03 -3.81 -24.30
CA ASP A 31 0.12 -2.88 -24.23
C ASP A 31 0.17 -2.10 -22.90
N LEU A 32 -0.60 -2.53 -21.88
CA LEU A 32 -0.56 -1.90 -20.56
C LEU A 32 0.82 -2.00 -19.94
N LYS A 33 1.28 -0.89 -19.38
CA LYS A 33 2.51 -0.81 -18.60
C LYS A 33 2.21 -0.85 -17.11
N PHE A 34 2.92 -1.70 -16.39
CA PHE A 34 2.79 -1.91 -14.95
C PHE A 34 4.03 -1.39 -14.24
N ILE A 35 3.82 -0.58 -13.20
CA ILE A 35 4.87 -0.16 -12.28
C ILE A 35 4.49 -0.73 -10.91
N TYR A 36 5.31 -1.63 -10.39
CA TYR A 36 5.04 -2.35 -9.16
C TYR A 36 6.09 -2.03 -8.10
N LEU A 37 5.66 -1.35 -7.04
CA LEU A 37 6.53 -0.98 -5.93
C LEU A 37 6.49 -2.07 -4.85
N VAL A 38 7.64 -2.65 -4.56
CA VAL A 38 7.87 -3.64 -3.49
C VAL A 38 8.71 -3.01 -2.38
N ARG A 39 8.62 -3.53 -1.17
CA ARG A 39 9.41 -3.08 -0.01
C ARG A 39 9.61 -4.22 0.98
N SER A 40 10.47 -4.07 1.97
CA SER A 40 10.57 -5.02 3.10
C SER A 40 9.19 -5.55 3.54
N PRO A 41 8.92 -6.87 3.44
CA PRO A 41 7.61 -7.42 3.76
C PRO A 41 7.20 -7.16 5.22
N ILE A 42 8.16 -7.12 6.15
CA ILE A 42 7.91 -6.76 7.54
C ILE A 42 7.37 -5.34 7.66
N ASP A 43 8.02 -4.38 7.02
CA ASP A 43 7.57 -2.99 7.01
C ASP A 43 6.22 -2.83 6.32
N ARG A 44 5.99 -3.62 5.26
CA ARG A 44 4.71 -3.67 4.55
C ARG A 44 3.57 -4.17 5.42
N ILE A 45 3.79 -5.25 6.14
CA ILE A 45 2.82 -5.86 7.04
C ILE A 45 2.48 -4.90 8.17
N ILE A 46 3.48 -4.34 8.85
CA ILE A 46 3.26 -3.42 9.96
C ILE A 46 2.48 -2.17 9.50
N SER A 47 2.85 -1.62 8.34
CA SER A 47 2.15 -0.48 7.75
C SER A 47 0.70 -0.81 7.36
N SER A 48 0.44 -2.03 6.88
CA SER A 48 -0.91 -2.51 6.55
C SER A 48 -1.76 -2.69 7.81
N TYR A 49 -1.17 -3.25 8.87
CA TYR A 49 -1.82 -3.38 10.17
C TYR A 49 -2.19 -2.00 10.74
N ILE A 50 -1.23 -1.04 10.74
CA ILE A 50 -1.49 0.33 11.20
C ILE A 50 -2.64 0.95 10.42
N HIS A 51 -2.67 0.77 9.09
CA HIS A 51 -3.77 1.25 8.27
C HIS A 51 -5.11 0.63 8.69
N GLY A 52 -5.17 -0.70 8.83
CA GLY A 52 -6.40 -1.40 9.21
C GLY A 52 -6.90 -1.01 10.60
N TYR A 53 -5.99 -0.89 11.57
CA TYR A 53 -6.29 -0.45 12.94
C TYR A 53 -6.83 0.99 12.96
N GLN A 54 -6.16 1.93 12.28
CA GLN A 54 -6.62 3.32 12.17
C GLN A 54 -7.96 3.48 11.43
N ARG A 55 -8.33 2.53 10.58
CA ARG A 55 -9.65 2.53 9.90
C ARG A 55 -10.73 1.83 10.73
N GLY A 56 -10.35 1.18 11.83
CA GLY A 56 -11.21 0.37 12.68
C GLY A 56 -11.57 -1.00 12.10
N PHE A 57 -10.81 -1.49 11.11
CA PHE A 57 -10.95 -2.86 10.58
C PHE A 57 -10.36 -3.89 11.53
N ILE A 58 -9.29 -3.49 12.23
CA ILE A 58 -8.55 -4.32 13.17
C ILE A 58 -8.72 -3.72 14.55
N LYS A 59 -8.88 -4.58 15.55
CA LYS A 59 -8.98 -4.21 16.97
C LYS A 59 -8.05 -5.03 17.86
N LYS A 60 -7.53 -6.13 17.33
CA LYS A 60 -6.66 -7.07 18.03
C LYS A 60 -5.23 -6.59 18.01
N ASP A 61 -4.40 -7.14 18.90
CA ASP A 61 -2.95 -6.93 18.88
C ASP A 61 -2.36 -7.42 17.55
N ILE A 62 -1.25 -6.81 17.12
CA ILE A 62 -0.59 -7.16 15.86
C ILE A 62 -0.17 -8.63 15.82
N ASN A 63 0.34 -9.19 16.91
CA ASN A 63 0.84 -10.57 16.92
C ASN A 63 -0.31 -11.57 16.76
N GLU A 64 -1.44 -11.31 17.44
CA GLU A 64 -2.65 -12.11 17.27
C GLU A 64 -3.22 -11.97 15.85
N GLU A 65 -3.32 -10.75 15.34
CA GLU A 65 -3.92 -10.47 14.03
C GLU A 65 -3.11 -11.12 12.90
N LEU A 66 -1.78 -11.00 12.91
CA LEU A 66 -0.93 -11.52 11.83
C LEU A 66 -0.89 -13.05 11.77
N ILE A 67 -1.03 -13.73 12.91
CA ILE A 67 -1.08 -15.20 12.96
C ILE A 67 -2.43 -15.72 12.42
N ASN A 68 -3.52 -15.01 12.71
CA ASN A 68 -4.87 -15.50 12.43
C ASN A 68 -5.47 -14.97 11.12
N ASN A 69 -4.85 -13.96 10.49
CA ASN A 69 -5.34 -13.34 9.27
C ASN A 69 -4.35 -13.53 8.10
N PRO A 70 -4.61 -14.46 7.17
CA PRO A 70 -3.68 -14.75 6.07
C PRO A 70 -3.49 -13.59 5.11
N PHE A 71 -4.41 -12.61 5.09
CA PHE A 71 -4.36 -11.43 4.23
C PHE A 71 -3.00 -10.72 4.27
N PHE A 72 -2.38 -10.58 5.44
CA PHE A 72 -1.10 -9.90 5.58
C PHE A 72 0.06 -10.68 4.95
N ILE A 73 0.01 -12.00 4.99
CA ILE A 73 1.04 -12.84 4.38
C ILE A 73 0.80 -12.89 2.87
N ASP A 74 -0.43 -13.16 2.44
CA ASP A 74 -0.73 -13.38 1.01
C ASP A 74 -0.38 -12.18 0.14
N ILE A 75 -0.75 -10.96 0.55
CA ILE A 75 -0.45 -9.75 -0.23
C ILE A 75 1.01 -9.27 -0.04
N SER A 76 1.79 -9.92 0.85
CA SER A 76 3.24 -9.75 0.97
C SER A 76 4.03 -10.69 0.07
N LYS A 77 3.39 -11.71 -0.52
CA LYS A 77 4.04 -12.66 -1.43
C LYS A 77 4.18 -12.03 -2.82
N TYR A 78 5.11 -11.09 -2.94
CA TYR A 78 5.24 -10.24 -4.11
C TYR A 78 5.51 -11.03 -5.39
N ALA A 79 6.30 -12.11 -5.35
CA ALA A 79 6.51 -12.95 -6.52
C ALA A 79 5.19 -13.58 -6.95
N ALA A 80 4.46 -14.21 -6.03
CA ALA A 80 3.14 -14.77 -6.32
C ALA A 80 2.14 -13.72 -6.86
N GLN A 81 2.20 -12.47 -6.39
CA GLN A 81 1.34 -11.39 -6.89
C GLN A 81 1.69 -10.94 -8.31
N ILE A 82 2.98 -10.85 -8.65
CA ILE A 82 3.42 -10.29 -9.94
C ILE A 82 3.57 -11.37 -11.03
N SER A 83 3.78 -12.62 -10.66
CA SER A 83 3.97 -13.73 -11.60
C SER A 83 2.86 -13.86 -12.65
N PRO A 84 1.56 -13.73 -12.32
CA PRO A 84 0.50 -13.74 -13.34
C PRO A 84 0.66 -12.62 -14.38
N TYR A 85 1.05 -11.42 -13.96
CA TYR A 85 1.29 -10.31 -14.88
C TYR A 85 2.48 -10.59 -15.81
N ILE A 86 3.58 -11.14 -15.25
CA ILE A 86 4.76 -11.52 -16.03
C ILE A 86 4.47 -12.63 -17.04
N GLN A 87 3.54 -13.53 -16.72
CA GLN A 87 3.14 -14.62 -17.61
C GLN A 87 2.22 -14.17 -18.74
N THR A 88 1.43 -13.11 -18.52
CA THR A 88 0.43 -12.63 -19.48
C THR A 88 0.91 -11.46 -20.34
N PHE A 89 1.72 -10.55 -19.78
CA PHE A 89 2.21 -9.35 -20.46
C PHE A 89 3.70 -9.44 -20.79
N ASP A 90 4.12 -8.69 -21.81
CA ASP A 90 5.54 -8.62 -22.17
C ASP A 90 6.39 -8.10 -21.02
N ARG A 91 7.56 -8.71 -20.80
CA ARG A 91 8.47 -8.35 -19.68
C ARG A 91 8.85 -6.88 -19.68
N GLU A 92 8.97 -6.27 -20.86
CA GLU A 92 9.29 -4.86 -21.07
C GLU A 92 8.17 -3.89 -20.66
N ASN A 93 6.95 -4.40 -20.45
CA ASN A 93 5.80 -3.65 -19.95
C ASN A 93 5.67 -3.75 -18.43
N ILE A 94 6.62 -4.36 -17.72
CA ILE A 94 6.59 -4.51 -16.26
C ILE A 94 7.86 -3.92 -15.66
N LEU A 95 7.71 -2.89 -14.84
CA LEU A 95 8.78 -2.30 -14.06
C LEU A 95 8.53 -2.61 -12.58
N ILE A 96 9.47 -3.28 -11.92
CA ILE A 96 9.41 -3.55 -10.48
C ILE A 96 10.44 -2.64 -9.80
N ILE A 97 9.99 -1.90 -8.80
CA ILE A 97 10.78 -0.89 -8.09
C ILE A 97 10.87 -1.29 -6.63
N ASP A 98 12.07 -1.30 -6.09
CA ASP A 98 12.26 -1.39 -4.66
C ASP A 98 12.05 -0.02 -4.02
N PHE A 99 11.19 0.02 -3.02
CA PHE A 99 10.86 1.22 -2.29
C PHE A 99 12.06 1.79 -1.53
N ASP A 100 12.96 0.94 -1.02
CA ASP A 100 14.14 1.41 -0.30
C ASP A 100 15.10 2.12 -1.27
N ASP A 101 15.25 1.57 -2.48
CA ASP A 101 16.00 2.23 -3.57
C ASP A 101 15.32 3.56 -3.96
N PHE A 102 14.00 3.58 -4.13
CA PHE A 102 13.23 4.80 -4.43
C PHE A 102 13.38 5.87 -3.35
N ILE A 103 13.40 5.50 -2.07
CA ILE A 103 13.62 6.47 -0.98
C ILE A 103 15.07 6.98 -0.99
N SER A 104 16.03 6.11 -1.32
CA SER A 104 17.45 6.48 -1.33
C SER A 104 17.83 7.39 -2.50
N ASP A 105 17.28 7.17 -3.69
CA ASP A 105 17.52 7.98 -4.88
C ASP A 105 16.25 8.11 -5.75
N GLN A 106 15.42 9.09 -5.43
CA GLN A 106 14.22 9.39 -6.22
C GLN A 106 14.55 9.89 -7.63
N HIS A 107 15.68 10.57 -7.82
CA HIS A 107 16.05 11.12 -9.11
C HIS A 107 16.36 10.01 -10.12
N GLU A 108 17.15 9.02 -9.72
CA GLU A 108 17.47 7.86 -10.55
C GLU A 108 16.21 7.05 -10.87
N ILE A 109 15.41 6.71 -9.86
CA ILE A 109 14.22 5.86 -10.07
C ILE A 109 13.16 6.57 -10.92
N VAL A 110 12.92 7.88 -10.73
CA VAL A 110 11.97 8.62 -11.58
C VAL A 110 12.50 8.75 -13.00
N SER A 111 13.80 8.93 -13.19
CA SER A 111 14.43 8.90 -14.51
C SER A 111 14.20 7.57 -15.21
N ASP A 112 14.33 6.45 -14.49
CA ASP A 112 14.09 5.10 -15.03
C ASP A 112 12.62 4.84 -15.33
N ILE A 113 11.69 5.33 -14.51
CA ILE A 113 10.25 5.35 -14.82
C ILE A 113 10.00 6.13 -16.10
N CYS A 114 10.59 7.32 -16.27
CA CYS A 114 10.43 8.12 -17.48
C CYS A 114 10.95 7.38 -18.72
N LYS A 115 12.11 6.71 -18.64
CA LYS A 115 12.64 5.87 -19.73
C LYS A 115 11.70 4.71 -20.05
N PHE A 116 11.21 4.00 -19.03
CA PHE A 116 10.25 2.90 -19.17
C PHE A 116 8.97 3.35 -19.87
N LEU A 117 8.48 4.56 -19.56
CA LEU A 117 7.30 5.16 -20.18
C LEU A 117 7.57 5.80 -21.55
N GLY A 118 8.83 5.97 -21.96
CA GLY A 118 9.22 6.65 -23.19
C GLY A 118 8.97 8.17 -23.16
N ILE A 119 9.08 8.79 -21.98
CA ILE A 119 8.87 10.24 -21.80
C ILE A 119 10.14 10.96 -21.36
N HIS A 120 10.19 12.26 -21.61
CA HIS A 120 11.30 13.11 -21.19
C HIS A 120 11.29 13.31 -19.67
N PHE A 121 12.40 12.97 -19.02
CA PHE A 121 12.62 13.23 -17.60
C PHE A 121 12.94 14.71 -17.36
N ASN A 122 12.18 15.36 -16.47
CA ASN A 122 12.50 16.71 -15.98
C ASN A 122 12.84 16.64 -14.47
N PRO A 123 14.11 16.80 -14.07
CA PRO A 123 14.52 16.68 -12.68
C PRO A 123 13.91 17.74 -11.77
N ASP A 124 13.49 18.89 -12.31
CA ASP A 124 12.92 20.01 -11.54
C ASP A 124 11.53 19.68 -10.97
N LEU A 125 10.89 18.61 -11.45
CA LEU A 125 9.56 18.17 -10.98
C LEU A 125 9.63 17.29 -9.73
N ILE A 126 10.81 16.84 -9.32
CA ILE A 126 10.97 16.08 -8.09
C ILE A 126 11.01 17.07 -6.92
N SER A 127 9.95 17.06 -6.10
CA SER A 127 9.88 17.89 -4.91
C SER A 127 10.94 17.43 -3.90
N GLN A 128 11.76 18.37 -3.42
CA GLN A 128 12.69 18.12 -2.32
C GLN A 128 12.02 18.05 -0.93
N ASP A 129 10.70 18.22 -0.87
CA ASP A 129 9.97 18.11 0.39
C ASP A 129 10.00 16.66 0.89
N GLU A 130 10.60 16.45 2.06
CA GLU A 130 10.58 15.17 2.77
C GLU A 130 9.13 14.69 2.94
N HIS A 131 8.72 13.72 2.12
CA HIS A 131 7.46 13.03 2.31
C HIS A 131 7.54 12.13 3.54
N SER A 132 7.28 12.71 4.70
CA SER A 132 6.94 11.97 5.90
C SER A 132 5.64 11.20 5.63
N ASN A 133 5.75 9.91 5.32
CA ASN A 133 4.65 8.97 5.45
C ASN A 133 4.27 8.90 6.93
N LYS A 134 3.52 9.90 7.44
CA LYS A 134 2.99 9.93 8.80
C LYS A 134 1.88 8.89 8.91
N SER A 135 2.27 7.62 8.91
CA SER A 135 1.39 6.51 9.26
C SER A 135 1.05 6.53 10.75
N LEU A 136 1.80 7.28 11.57
CA LEU A 136 1.58 7.44 13.01
C LEU A 136 0.82 8.74 13.34
N GLY A 137 0.01 8.71 14.40
CA GLY A 137 -0.68 9.90 14.93
C GLY A 137 -1.89 10.39 14.14
N ASN A 138 -2.31 9.70 13.08
CA ASN A 138 -3.48 10.07 12.29
C ASN A 138 -4.79 9.49 12.88
N VAL A 139 -5.71 10.38 13.27
CA VAL A 139 -7.09 10.02 13.65
C VAL A 139 -7.94 9.93 12.39
N LYS A 140 -8.60 8.79 12.14
CA LYS A 140 -9.50 8.62 10.98
C LYS A 140 -10.94 8.28 11.44
N LEU A 141 -11.91 8.64 10.62
CA LEU A 141 -13.31 8.22 10.81
C LEU A 141 -13.40 6.69 10.65
N LYS A 142 -14.04 6.00 11.59
CA LYS A 142 -14.30 4.56 11.48
C LYS A 142 -15.20 4.30 10.26
N LYS A 143 -14.87 3.30 9.43
CA LYS A 143 -15.60 3.03 8.17
C LYS A 143 -17.10 2.77 8.37
N GLN A 144 -17.50 2.16 9.49
CA GLN A 144 -18.92 1.92 9.79
C GLN A 144 -19.75 3.22 9.86
N TYR A 145 -19.10 4.37 10.12
CA TYR A 145 -19.76 5.68 10.17
C TYR A 145 -19.55 6.51 8.91
N SER A 146 -18.67 6.11 7.98
CA SER A 146 -18.34 6.92 6.79
C SER A 146 -19.54 7.13 5.86
N ARG A 147 -20.46 6.16 5.78
CA ARG A 147 -21.69 6.23 4.97
C ARG A 147 -22.67 7.30 5.47
N LEU A 148 -22.77 7.49 6.79
CA LEU A 148 -23.60 8.54 7.38
C LEU A 148 -22.90 9.90 7.34
N PHE A 149 -21.56 9.90 7.36
CA PHE A 149 -20.76 11.10 7.53
C PHE A 149 -20.38 11.83 6.24
N ASN A 150 -20.19 11.11 5.12
CA ASN A 150 -19.91 11.73 3.83
C ASN A 150 -20.95 12.78 3.39
N PRO A 151 -22.28 12.53 3.48
CA PRO A 151 -23.27 13.54 3.15
C PRO A 151 -23.28 14.72 4.13
N LEU A 152 -23.12 14.46 5.44
CA LEU A 152 -23.02 15.50 6.47
C LEU A 152 -21.81 16.42 6.27
N LYS A 153 -20.65 15.85 5.90
CA LYS A 153 -19.44 16.61 5.59
C LYS A 153 -19.65 17.50 4.36
N LYS A 154 -20.28 16.97 3.30
CA LYS A 154 -20.61 17.73 2.08
C LYS A 154 -21.61 18.85 2.35
N LEU A 155 -22.55 18.66 3.27
CA LEU A 155 -23.49 19.70 3.66
C LEU A 155 -22.81 20.77 4.52
N SER A 156 -21.88 20.37 5.40
CA SER A 156 -21.16 21.28 6.27
C SER A 156 -20.20 22.24 5.54
N SER A 157 -19.75 21.89 4.33
CA SER A 157 -18.88 22.78 3.54
C SER A 157 -19.58 24.04 3.03
N TYR A 158 -20.91 24.09 3.08
CA TYR A 158 -21.69 25.28 2.77
C TYR A 158 -21.94 26.17 4.01
N LEU A 159 -21.47 25.76 5.20
CA LEU A 159 -21.64 26.51 6.43
C LEU A 159 -20.45 27.44 6.70
N PRO A 160 -20.64 28.54 7.46
CA PRO A 160 -19.56 29.40 7.95
C PRO A 160 -18.45 28.63 8.69
N LEU A 161 -17.21 29.10 8.58
CA LEU A 161 -16.01 28.46 9.16
C LEU A 161 -16.11 28.19 10.66
N SER A 162 -16.77 29.06 11.42
CA SER A 162 -17.00 28.90 12.86
C SER A 162 -17.85 27.67 13.19
N ILE A 163 -18.90 27.44 12.40
CA ILE A 163 -19.81 26.30 12.53
C ILE A 163 -19.13 25.02 12.06
N GLN A 164 -18.37 25.08 10.96
CA GLN A 164 -17.54 23.96 10.51
C GLN A 164 -16.58 23.52 11.62
N HIS A 165 -15.95 24.47 12.30
CA HIS A 165 -15.04 24.18 13.40
C HIS A 165 -15.78 23.50 14.55
N SER A 166 -16.88 24.08 15.06
CA SER A 166 -17.64 23.49 16.18
C SER A 166 -18.22 22.10 15.89
N ILE A 167 -18.71 21.86 14.67
CA ILE A 167 -19.18 20.55 14.21
C ILE A 167 -18.01 19.56 14.23
N LYS A 168 -16.86 19.94 13.67
CA LYS A 168 -15.65 19.11 13.66
C LYS A 168 -15.17 18.79 15.08
N THR A 169 -15.16 19.76 16.00
CA THR A 169 -14.71 19.55 17.40
C THR A 169 -15.69 18.66 18.16
N LYS A 170 -17.01 18.89 18.05
CA LYS A 170 -18.02 18.06 18.72
C LYS A 170 -17.97 16.62 18.24
N ILE A 171 -17.83 16.41 16.93
CA ILE A 171 -17.80 15.06 16.36
C ILE A 171 -16.47 14.38 16.70
N LYS A 172 -15.34 15.08 16.74
CA LYS A 172 -14.06 14.51 17.20
C LYS A 172 -14.15 13.95 18.64
N ASN A 173 -15.01 14.55 19.47
CA ASN A 173 -15.29 14.13 20.84
C ASN A 173 -16.39 13.06 20.97
N THR A 174 -17.00 12.65 19.85
CA THR A 174 -17.87 11.46 19.81
C THR A 174 -17.01 10.25 19.42
N GLY A 175 -17.31 9.06 19.97
CA GLY A 175 -16.58 7.80 19.66
C GLY A 175 -16.65 7.32 18.19
N LEU A 176 -17.07 8.20 17.27
CA LEU A 176 -17.17 8.04 15.82
C LEU A 176 -15.79 8.07 15.13
N PHE A 177 -14.81 8.73 15.72
CA PHE A 177 -13.41 8.67 15.30
C PHE A 177 -12.68 7.55 16.05
N THR A 178 -11.61 7.01 15.47
CA THR A 178 -10.72 6.09 16.20
C THR A 178 -10.08 6.84 17.38
N SER A 179 -10.41 6.45 18.60
CA SER A 179 -9.83 6.99 19.84
C SER A 179 -8.38 6.55 20.03
N GLU A 180 -7.97 5.47 19.38
CA GLU A 180 -6.65 4.86 19.53
C GLU A 180 -5.81 5.19 18.29
N THR A 181 -5.03 6.27 18.40
CA THR A 181 -3.94 6.49 17.44
C THR A 181 -2.77 5.63 17.84
N ILE A 182 -2.30 4.80 16.93
CA ILE A 182 -0.97 4.18 17.07
C ILE A 182 0.05 5.33 17.05
N THR A 183 0.65 5.60 18.21
CA THR A 183 1.68 6.63 18.41
C THR A 183 3.09 6.08 18.20
N GLN A 184 3.26 4.76 18.39
CA GLN A 184 4.52 4.06 18.16
C GLN A 184 4.28 2.85 17.27
N LYS A 185 5.23 2.56 16.39
CA LYS A 185 5.15 1.38 15.51
C LYS A 185 5.03 0.12 16.38
N PRO A 186 4.02 -0.74 16.16
CA PRO A 186 3.82 -1.93 16.97
C PRO A 186 4.99 -2.90 16.78
N SER A 187 5.41 -3.55 17.87
CA SER A 187 6.49 -4.52 17.86
C SER A 187 5.98 -5.93 17.56
N LEU A 188 6.79 -6.69 16.80
CA LEU A 188 6.53 -8.09 16.52
C LEU A 188 7.29 -8.96 17.52
N SER A 189 6.61 -9.97 18.04
CA SER A 189 7.19 -11.04 18.85
C SER A 189 8.11 -11.93 18.01
N PRO A 190 9.12 -12.58 18.61
CA PRO A 190 9.97 -13.54 17.91
C PRO A 190 9.18 -14.64 17.19
N GLU A 191 8.09 -15.12 17.79
CA GLU A 191 7.21 -16.14 17.22
C GLU A 191 6.52 -15.62 15.95
N THR A 192 6.02 -14.38 15.99
CA THR A 192 5.35 -13.76 14.83
C THR A 192 6.33 -13.45 13.71
N LEU A 193 7.54 -12.98 14.03
CA LEU A 193 8.62 -12.79 13.06
C LEU A 193 8.96 -14.12 12.37
N SER A 194 9.23 -15.17 13.15
CA SER A 194 9.52 -16.51 12.64
C SER A 194 8.40 -17.03 11.73
N PHE A 195 7.13 -16.80 12.12
CA PHE A 195 5.97 -17.11 11.29
C PHE A 195 6.00 -16.37 9.95
N ILE A 196 6.28 -15.06 9.93
CA ILE A 196 6.35 -14.28 8.69
C ILE A 196 7.48 -14.79 7.80
N HIS A 197 8.71 -14.89 8.33
CA HIS A 197 9.87 -15.35 7.56
C HIS A 197 9.61 -16.72 6.94
N LYS A 198 9.11 -17.68 7.73
CA LYS A 198 8.78 -19.03 7.25
C LYS A 198 7.78 -19.03 6.08
N ASN A 199 6.81 -18.11 6.08
CA ASN A 199 5.78 -18.06 5.05
C ASN A 199 6.16 -17.24 3.81
N LEU A 200 7.21 -16.43 3.89
CA LEU A 200 7.64 -15.54 2.80
C LEU A 200 8.98 -15.92 2.19
N ASP A 201 9.82 -16.73 2.86
CA ASP A 201 11.18 -17.04 2.41
C ASP A 201 11.25 -17.59 0.97
N SER A 202 10.34 -18.51 0.62
CA SER A 202 10.29 -19.06 -0.74
C SER A 202 9.89 -18.00 -1.77
N ASP A 203 8.94 -17.14 -1.44
CA ASP A 203 8.47 -16.07 -2.33
C ASP A 203 9.53 -14.97 -2.51
N ILE A 204 10.23 -14.60 -1.43
CA ILE A 204 11.35 -13.66 -1.49
C ILE A 204 12.45 -14.24 -2.39
N THR A 205 12.75 -15.53 -2.28
CA THR A 205 13.75 -16.19 -3.14
C THR A 205 13.33 -16.19 -4.62
N GLU A 206 12.05 -16.40 -4.91
CA GLU A 206 11.52 -16.26 -6.28
C GLU A 206 11.62 -14.81 -6.78
N LEU A 207 11.30 -13.84 -5.91
CA LEU A 207 11.42 -12.42 -6.24
C LEU A 207 12.87 -11.99 -6.50
N GLU A 208 13.84 -12.51 -5.74
CA GLU A 208 15.28 -12.31 -6.01
C GLU A 208 15.64 -12.75 -7.43
N SER A 209 15.11 -13.90 -7.88
CA SER A 209 15.31 -14.38 -9.25
C SER A 209 14.63 -13.50 -10.29
N ILE A 210 13.43 -12.97 -10.00
CA ILE A 210 12.69 -12.07 -10.92
C ILE A 210 13.44 -10.73 -11.08
N LEU A 211 14.00 -10.21 -9.99
CA LEU A 211 14.71 -8.94 -9.95
C LEU A 211 16.18 -9.05 -10.37
N GLY A 212 16.77 -10.24 -10.31
CA GLY A 212 18.21 -10.43 -10.49
C GLY A 212 19.05 -9.72 -9.42
N LYS A 213 18.48 -9.47 -8.23
CA LYS A 213 19.13 -8.77 -7.12
C LYS A 213 18.88 -9.50 -5.80
N SER A 214 19.83 -9.41 -4.87
CA SER A 214 19.63 -10.00 -3.54
C SER A 214 18.69 -9.15 -2.69
N LEU A 215 17.83 -9.83 -1.93
CA LEU A 215 16.91 -9.31 -0.94
C LEU A 215 17.21 -9.94 0.42
N ALA A 216 18.48 -10.24 0.71
CA ALA A 216 18.90 -10.89 1.95
C ALA A 216 18.48 -10.11 3.21
N SER A 217 18.35 -8.78 3.11
CA SER A 217 17.85 -7.93 4.20
C SER A 217 16.38 -8.16 4.55
N TRP A 218 15.62 -8.86 3.70
CA TRP A 218 14.20 -9.16 3.91
C TRP A 218 13.99 -10.55 4.54
N LYS A 219 15.04 -11.36 4.63
CA LYS A 219 15.01 -12.73 5.16
C LYS A 219 15.36 -12.80 6.64
#